data_AF-A0A3B9LDA7-F1
#
_entry.id   AF-A0A3B9LDA7-F1
#
_cell.length_a   1.000
_cell.length_b   1.000
_cell.length_c   1.000
_cell.angle_alpha   90.00
_cell.angle_beta   90.00
_cell.angle_gamma   90.00
#
_symmetry.space_group_name_H-M   'P 1'
#
loop_
_entity.id
_entity.type
_entity.pdbx_description
1 polymer ?
#
loop_
_entity_poly.entity_id
_entity_poly.type
_entity_poly.pdbx_seq_one_letter_code
_entity_poly.pdbx_strand_id
1 'polypeptide(L)'
;MNEMGQEDWLDRRLQDAAPYIDDGGFTAQVLKRLPSRRRARRPLRAVILLGITLLASVIAYFVSDGGRFVSLNVERLATLPVLWLFAIALGSGLLVTTLGLFAAISKTRDLQS
;
A
#
# COMPACT_ATOMS: atom_id res chain seq x y z
N MET A 1 -0.15 5.31 8.34
CA MET A 1 -1.28 4.37 8.14
C MET A 1 -1.97 4.15 9.48
N ASN A 2 -2.91 5.02 9.86
CA ASN A 2 -3.94 4.72 10.85
C ASN A 2 -5.13 5.72 10.76
N GLU A 3 -5.31 6.41 9.63
CA GLU A 3 -6.30 7.50 9.53
C GLU A 3 -7.73 6.97 9.59
N MET A 4 -8.02 5.84 8.92
CA MET A 4 -9.34 5.22 8.96
C MET A 4 -9.70 4.67 10.35
N GLY A 5 -8.75 4.06 11.06
CA GLY A 5 -8.96 3.58 12.43
C GLY A 5 -9.07 4.71 13.45
N GLN A 6 -8.40 5.84 13.21
CA GLN A 6 -8.48 7.04 14.05
C GLN A 6 -9.83 7.75 13.88
N GLU A 7 -10.34 7.88 12.65
CA GLU A 7 -11.68 8.38 12.35
C GLU A 7 -12.75 7.54 13.06
N ASP A 8 -12.68 6.20 12.91
CA ASP A 8 -13.67 5.28 13.50
C ASP A 8 -13.62 5.26 15.05
N TRP A 9 -12.44 5.43 15.66
CA TRP A 9 -12.30 5.55 17.11
C TRP A 9 -12.82 6.88 17.64
N LEU A 10 -12.55 7.97 16.92
CA LEU A 10 -12.97 9.32 17.30
C LEU A 10 -14.49 9.47 17.20
N ASP A 11 -15.08 8.99 16.11
CA ASP A 11 -16.53 9.04 15.89
C ASP A 11 -17.27 8.27 16.99
N ARG A 12 -16.73 7.11 17.40
CA ARG A 12 -17.27 6.33 18.52
C ARG A 12 -17.19 7.09 19.85
N ARG A 13 -16.06 7.75 20.12
CA ARG A 13 -15.86 8.55 21.33
C ARG A 13 -16.76 9.79 21.37
N LEU A 14 -16.97 10.45 20.23
CA LEU A 14 -17.84 11.62 20.10
C LEU A 14 -19.31 11.25 20.27
N GLN A 15 -19.72 10.10 19.75
CA GLN A 15 -21.07 9.59 19.89
C GLN A 15 -21.40 9.20 21.34
N ASP A 16 -20.42 8.68 22.08
CA ASP A 16 -20.57 8.38 23.52
C ASP A 16 -20.61 9.65 24.39
N ALA A 17 -19.93 10.72 23.98
CA ALA A 17 -19.81 11.95 24.78
C ALA A 17 -21.01 12.89 24.67
N ALA A 18 -21.79 12.82 23.57
CA ALA A 18 -22.93 13.67 23.34
C ALA A 18 -24.10 12.87 22.75
N PRO A 19 -25.13 12.53 23.57
CA PRO A 19 -26.35 11.90 23.09
C PRO A 19 -27.00 12.74 21.98
N TYR A 20 -27.51 12.06 20.94
CA TYR A 20 -28.19 12.72 19.83
C TYR A 20 -29.41 13.51 20.34
N ILE A 21 -29.40 14.82 20.11
CA ILE A 21 -30.51 15.71 20.43
C ILE A 21 -31.48 15.66 19.25
N ASP A 22 -32.75 15.39 19.53
CA ASP A 22 -33.79 15.46 18.50
C ASP A 22 -33.94 16.91 18.02
N ASP A 23 -33.62 17.12 16.75
CA ASP A 23 -33.58 18.42 16.10
C ASP A 23 -34.68 18.56 15.03
N GLY A 24 -35.71 17.72 15.10
CA GLY A 24 -36.83 17.73 14.15
C GLY A 24 -36.40 17.45 12.71
N GLY A 25 -35.23 16.85 12.50
CA GLY A 25 -34.70 16.53 11.17
C GLY A 25 -33.88 17.64 10.52
N PHE A 26 -33.49 18.68 11.26
CA PHE A 26 -32.60 19.75 10.78
C PHE A 26 -31.26 19.19 10.28
N THR A 27 -30.58 18.39 11.08
CA THR A 27 -29.28 17.76 10.75
C THR A 27 -29.42 16.84 9.55
N ALA A 28 -30.54 16.12 9.42
CA ALA A 28 -30.81 15.27 8.26
C ALA A 28 -30.95 16.08 6.95
N GLN A 29 -31.56 17.26 7.00
CA GLN A 29 -31.65 18.14 5.83
C GLN A 29 -30.31 18.82 5.49
N VAL A 30 -29.51 19.17 6.50
CA VAL A 30 -28.17 19.75 6.30
C VAL A 30 -27.23 18.70 5.70
N LEU A 31 -27.19 17.49 6.25
CA LEU A 31 -26.38 16.38 5.75
C LEU A 31 -26.70 16.04 4.29
N LYS A 32 -27.98 16.07 3.90
CA LYS A 32 -28.40 15.84 2.50
C LYS A 32 -27.90 16.89 1.51
N ARG A 33 -27.60 18.10 1.99
CA ARG A 33 -27.07 19.21 1.17
C ARG A 33 -25.55 19.30 1.17
N LEU A 34 -24.87 18.53 2.01
CA LEU A 34 -23.41 18.49 2.00
C LEU A 34 -22.91 17.73 0.76
N PRO A 35 -21.87 18.25 0.08
CA PRO A 35 -21.25 17.53 -1.01
C PRO A 35 -20.71 16.20 -0.51
N SER A 36 -20.96 15.13 -1.26
CA SER A 36 -20.52 13.79 -0.90
C SER A 36 -19.03 13.80 -0.62
N ARG A 37 -18.64 13.37 0.58
CA ARG A 37 -17.24 13.21 0.99
C ARG A 37 -16.62 12.21 0.02
N ARG A 38 -15.87 12.72 -0.97
CA ARG A 38 -15.10 11.87 -1.87
C ARG A 38 -13.97 11.27 -1.05
N ARG A 39 -14.22 10.11 -0.44
CA ARG A 39 -13.19 9.23 0.10
C ARG A 39 -12.42 8.70 -1.10
N ALA A 40 -11.53 9.54 -1.62
CA ALA A 40 -10.75 9.24 -2.79
C ALA A 40 -9.75 8.16 -2.39
N ARG A 41 -10.15 6.90 -2.52
CA ARG A 41 -9.20 5.80 -2.68
C ARG A 41 -8.39 6.17 -3.91
N ARG A 42 -7.16 6.64 -3.72
CA ARG A 42 -6.26 7.07 -4.81
C ARG A 42 -5.22 5.98 -5.05
N PRO A 43 -5.58 4.82 -5.61
CA PRO A 43 -4.62 3.76 -5.93
C PRO A 43 -3.54 4.29 -6.87
N LEU A 44 -3.87 5.25 -7.74
CA LEU A 44 -2.92 5.94 -8.61
C LEU A 44 -1.78 6.61 -7.82
N ARG A 45 -2.08 7.26 -6.68
CA ARG A 45 -1.07 7.90 -5.85
C ARG A 45 -0.13 6.87 -5.24
N ALA A 46 -0.68 5.73 -4.80
CA ALA A 46 0.12 4.64 -4.27
C ALA A 46 1.06 4.06 -5.34
N VAL A 47 0.56 3.83 -6.55
CA VAL A 47 1.37 3.34 -7.70
C VAL A 47 2.47 4.33 -8.06
N ILE A 48 2.17 5.62 -8.11
CA ILE A 48 3.16 6.67 -8.42
C ILE A 48 4.26 6.71 -7.34
N LEU A 49 3.87 6.67 -6.05
CA LEU A 49 4.83 6.67 -4.96
C LEU A 49 5.72 5.42 -4.99
N LEU A 50 5.15 4.26 -5.27
CA LEU A 50 5.89 3.00 -5.37
C LEU A 50 6.89 3.05 -6.54
N GLY A 51 6.45 3.52 -7.70
CA GLY A 51 7.30 3.69 -8.89
C GLY A 51 8.47 4.65 -8.65
N ILE A 52 8.20 5.81 -8.06
CA ILE A 52 9.25 6.81 -7.75
C ILE A 52 10.22 6.26 -6.70
N THR A 53 9.73 5.55 -5.68
CA THR A 53 10.58 4.96 -4.64
C THR A 53 11.52 3.90 -5.23
N LEU A 54 11.01 3.07 -6.13
CA LEU A 54 11.79 2.04 -6.80
C LEU A 54 12.83 2.65 -7.74
N LEU A 55 12.44 3.66 -8.51
CA LEU A 55 13.35 4.41 -9.38
C LEU A 55 14.45 5.11 -8.58
N ALA A 56 14.11 5.77 -7.47
CA ALA A 56 15.06 6.44 -6.59
C ALA A 56 16.05 5.43 -5.96
N SER A 57 15.57 4.25 -5.58
CA SER A 57 16.42 3.16 -5.05
C SER A 57 17.43 2.69 -6.11
N VAL A 58 17.00 2.51 -7.36
CA VAL A 58 17.88 2.14 -8.48
C VAL A 58 18.93 3.23 -8.72
N ILE A 59 18.51 4.50 -8.79
CA ILE A 59 19.44 5.62 -8.99
C ILE A 59 20.44 5.72 -7.84
N ALA A 60 19.98 5.62 -6.59
CA ALA A 60 20.84 5.64 -5.41
C ALA A 60 21.87 4.50 -5.42
N TYR A 61 21.48 3.30 -5.86
CA TYR A 61 22.37 2.16 -6.03
C TYR A 61 23.51 2.46 -7.04
N PHE A 62 23.18 3.08 -8.18
CA PHE A 62 24.19 3.47 -9.18
C PHE A 62 25.08 4.62 -8.70
N VAL A 63 24.50 5.63 -8.04
CA VAL A 63 25.24 6.81 -7.54
C VAL A 63 26.17 6.47 -6.38
N SER A 64 25.80 5.49 -5.54
CA SER A 64 26.59 5.09 -4.37
C SER A 64 27.84 4.25 -4.68
N ASP A 65 28.21 4.09 -5.97
CA ASP A 65 29.32 3.22 -6.40
C ASP A 65 29.15 1.75 -5.93
N GLY A 66 27.90 1.35 -5.68
CA GLY A 66 27.51 0.02 -5.19
C GLY A 66 27.91 -1.12 -6.13
N GLY A 67 28.21 -0.80 -7.39
CA GLY A 67 28.75 -1.73 -8.38
C GLY A 67 30.10 -2.35 -7.96
N ARG A 68 30.94 -1.64 -7.19
CA ARG A 68 32.24 -2.15 -6.75
C ARG A 68 32.14 -3.06 -5.51
N PHE A 69 31.15 -2.81 -4.65
CA PHE A 69 30.78 -3.72 -3.56
C PHE A 69 30.06 -4.96 -4.08
N VAL A 70 29.20 -4.82 -5.09
CA VAL A 70 28.50 -5.95 -5.71
C VAL A 70 29.44 -6.77 -6.57
N SER A 71 30.37 -6.19 -7.34
CA SER A 71 31.29 -6.96 -8.19
C SER A 71 32.22 -7.88 -7.37
N LEU A 72 32.75 -7.42 -6.24
CA LEU A 72 33.58 -8.23 -5.34
C LEU A 72 32.80 -9.37 -4.68
N ASN A 73 31.50 -9.17 -4.44
CA ASN A 73 30.61 -10.21 -3.90
C ASN A 73 30.03 -11.11 -5.00
N VAL A 74 29.86 -10.62 -6.22
CA VAL A 74 29.43 -11.37 -7.41
C VAL A 74 30.50 -12.34 -7.86
N GLU A 75 31.79 -12.02 -7.69
CA GLU A 75 32.87 -12.97 -7.93
C GLU A 75 32.82 -14.16 -6.95
N ARG A 76 32.44 -13.92 -5.67
CA ARG A 76 32.11 -14.97 -4.69
C ARG A 76 30.76 -15.67 -4.96
N LEU A 77 29.82 -14.98 -5.59
CA LEU A 77 28.53 -15.53 -6.02
C LEU A 77 28.64 -16.38 -7.29
N ALA A 78 29.61 -16.11 -8.16
CA ALA A 78 29.90 -16.94 -9.33
C ALA A 78 30.46 -18.31 -8.94
N THR A 79 31.00 -18.44 -7.72
CA THR A 79 31.34 -19.72 -7.09
C THR A 79 30.19 -20.34 -6.29
N LEU A 80 29.03 -19.67 -6.15
CA LEU A 80 27.87 -20.23 -5.45
C LEU A 80 27.16 -21.29 -6.32
N PRO A 81 26.71 -22.42 -5.74
CA PRO A 81 26.12 -23.51 -6.49
C PRO A 81 24.85 -23.06 -7.23
N VAL A 82 24.71 -23.46 -8.50
CA VAL A 82 23.55 -23.17 -9.38
C VAL A 82 22.19 -23.44 -8.71
N LEU A 83 22.13 -24.38 -7.77
CA LEU A 83 20.93 -24.69 -6.97
C LEU A 83 20.42 -23.52 -6.13
N TRP A 84 21.32 -22.67 -5.59
CA TRP A 84 20.93 -21.48 -4.83
C TRP A 84 20.35 -20.38 -5.72
N LEU A 85 20.89 -20.21 -6.93
CA LEU A 85 20.31 -19.30 -7.92
C LEU A 85 18.91 -19.75 -8.32
N PHE A 86 18.70 -21.07 -8.48
CA PHE A 86 17.39 -21.65 -8.72
C PHE A 86 16.42 -21.42 -7.55
N ALA A 87 16.87 -21.61 -6.31
CA ALA A 87 16.05 -21.37 -5.12
C ALA A 87 15.60 -19.90 -5.00
N ILE A 88 16.49 -18.96 -5.31
CA ILE A 88 16.17 -17.52 -5.31
C ILE A 88 15.22 -17.19 -6.47
N ALA A 89 15.47 -17.71 -7.67
CA ALA A 89 14.58 -17.52 -8.82
C ALA A 89 13.16 -18.04 -8.53
N LEU A 90 13.05 -19.27 -8.01
CA LEU A 90 11.79 -19.87 -7.58
C LEU A 90 11.10 -19.06 -6.48
N GLY A 91 11.86 -18.65 -5.45
CA GLY A 91 11.35 -17.85 -4.35
C GLY A 91 10.82 -16.49 -4.82
N SER A 92 11.55 -15.81 -5.71
CA SER A 92 11.13 -14.54 -6.29
C SER A 92 9.89 -14.68 -7.18
N GLY A 93 9.81 -15.76 -7.98
CA GLY A 93 8.65 -16.07 -8.80
C GLY A 93 7.39 -16.34 -7.97
N LEU A 94 7.53 -17.07 -6.87
CA LEU A 94 6.48 -17.32 -5.88
C LEU A 94 6.02 -16.04 -5.19
N LEU A 95 6.95 -15.17 -4.80
CA LEU A 95 6.63 -13.87 -4.23
C LEU A 95 5.85 -12.97 -5.20
N VAL A 96 6.26 -12.91 -6.47
CA VAL A 96 5.57 -12.13 -7.50
C VAL A 96 4.16 -12.68 -7.77
N THR A 97 4.02 -14.00 -7.86
CA THR A 97 2.70 -14.63 -8.10
C THR A 97 1.76 -14.47 -6.91
N THR A 98 2.24 -14.63 -5.67
CA THR A 98 1.43 -14.44 -4.45
C THR A 98 0.97 -12.98 -4.31
N LEU A 99 1.87 -12.01 -4.57
CA LEU A 99 1.52 -10.60 -4.53
C LEU A 99 0.53 -10.22 -5.64
N GLY A 100 0.73 -10.76 -6.85
CA GLY A 100 -0.19 -10.58 -7.98
C GLY A 100 -1.57 -11.19 -7.72
N LEU A 101 -1.63 -12.36 -7.09
CA LEU A 101 -2.88 -13.01 -6.72
C LEU A 101 -3.63 -12.22 -5.64
N PHE A 102 -2.92 -11.69 -4.64
CA PHE A 102 -3.51 -10.84 -3.61
C PHE A 102 -4.05 -9.51 -4.19
N ALA A 103 -3.36 -8.94 -5.17
CA ALA A 103 -3.82 -7.78 -5.92
C ALA A 103 -5.07 -8.09 -6.77
N ALA A 104 -5.15 -9.28 -7.37
CA ALA A 104 -6.32 -9.71 -8.14
C ALA A 104 -7.56 -9.95 -7.25
N ILE A 105 -7.38 -10.59 -6.09
CA ILE A 105 -8.46 -10.89 -5.13
C ILE A 105 -8.98 -9.62 -4.44
N SER A 106 -8.10 -8.67 -4.13
CA SER A 106 -8.54 -7.37 -3.57
C SER A 106 -9.39 -6.59 -4.58
N LYS A 107 -9.07 -6.67 -5.88
CA LYS A 107 -9.83 -6.02 -6.95
C LYS A 107 -11.22 -6.63 -7.16
N THR A 108 -11.40 -7.95 -6.99
CA THR A 108 -12.73 -8.58 -7.10
C THR A 108 -13.64 -8.27 -5.91
N ARG A 109 -13.06 -8.09 -4.70
CA ARG A 109 -13.82 -7.65 -3.51
C ARG A 109 -14.33 -6.21 -3.62
N ASP A 110 -13.58 -5.32 -4.27
CA ASP A 110 -14.01 -3.94 -4.52
C ASP A 110 -15.13 -3.83 -5.59
N LEU A 111 -15.39 -4.89 -6.39
CA LEU A 111 -16.44 -4.93 -7.43
C LEU A 111 -17.76 -5.57 -6.97
N GLN A 112 -17.77 -6.24 -5.81
CA GLN A 112 -18.94 -6.89 -5.22
C GLN A 112 -19.53 -6.14 -4.00
N SER A 113 -18.94 -5.02 -3.61
CA SER A 113 -19.45 -4.07 -2.60
C SER A 113 -20.19 -2.92 -3.26
#